data_AF-A0A6M1LW77-F1
#
_entry.id   AF-A0A6M1LW77-F1
#
_cell.length_a   1.000
_cell.length_b   1.000
_cell.length_c   1.000
_cell.angle_alpha   90.00
_cell.angle_beta   90.00
_cell.angle_gamma   90.00
#
_symmetry.space_group_name_H-M   'P 1'
#
loop_
_entity.id
_entity.type
_entity.pdbx_description
1 polymer ?
#
loop_
_entity_poly.entity_id
_entity_poly.type
_entity_poly.pdbx_seq_one_letter_code
_entity_poly.pdbx_strand_id
1 'polypeptide(L)'
;DAWQGSAQYTISVDGVPINGTLTAQASHAAGEVDTVTVLGNWAPGGHVLTVNFLNDDWGGSAATDRNLYLEGATYNGAAVPGSTAMLGMAGPQNFAFTDVNPIG
;
A
#
# COMPACT_ATOMS: atom_id res chain seq x y z
N ASP A 1 -4.54 14.81 3.38
CA ASP A 1 -3.65 13.74 2.88
C ASP A 1 -2.97 14.13 1.56
N ALA A 2 -3.63 14.84 0.65
CA ALA A 2 -3.03 15.32 -0.61
C ALA A 2 -2.41 16.74 -0.57
N TRP A 3 -1.67 17.11 0.49
CA TRP A 3 -1.01 18.42 0.55
C TRP A 3 -0.02 18.60 -0.61
N GLN A 4 -0.14 19.69 -1.37
CA GLN A 4 0.66 19.96 -2.59
C GLN A 4 0.71 18.82 -3.62
N GLY A 5 -0.32 17.97 -3.63
CA GLY A 5 -0.44 16.84 -4.55
C GLY A 5 -0.67 15.52 -3.81
N SER A 6 -1.13 14.53 -4.57
CA SER A 6 -1.44 13.20 -4.07
C SER A 6 -0.20 12.42 -3.63
N ALA A 7 -0.39 11.53 -2.66
CA ALA A 7 0.63 10.56 -2.28
C ALA A 7 0.95 9.62 -3.46
N GLN A 8 2.23 9.36 -3.65
CA GLN A 8 2.78 8.44 -4.65
C GLN A 8 3.48 7.29 -3.94
N TYR A 9 3.30 6.09 -4.46
CA TYR A 9 3.81 4.87 -3.83
C TYR A 9 4.18 3.81 -4.85
N THR A 10 4.97 2.82 -4.42
CA THR A 10 5.21 1.59 -5.17
C THR A 10 4.75 0.39 -4.36
N ILE A 11 4.38 -0.68 -5.05
CA ILE A 11 4.09 -1.98 -4.45
C ILE A 11 5.16 -2.98 -4.87
N SER A 12 5.56 -3.87 -3.97
CA SER A 12 6.32 -5.06 -4.30
C SER A 12 5.87 -6.25 -3.46
N VAL A 13 6.08 -7.47 -3.96
CA VAL A 13 5.91 -8.70 -3.17
C VAL A 13 7.23 -9.46 -3.17
N ASP A 14 7.72 -9.80 -1.97
CA ASP A 14 9.03 -10.42 -1.76
C ASP A 14 10.18 -9.65 -2.45
N GLY A 15 10.05 -8.31 -2.46
CA GLY A 15 11.01 -7.40 -3.12
C GLY A 15 10.88 -7.32 -4.65
N VAL A 16 9.98 -8.09 -5.28
CA VAL A 16 9.69 -8.01 -6.71
C VAL A 16 8.66 -6.89 -6.95
N PRO A 17 9.02 -5.81 -7.67
CA PRO A 17 8.09 -4.72 -7.93
C PRO A 17 6.86 -5.18 -8.72
N ILE A 18 5.71 -4.65 -8.32
CA ILE A 18 4.44 -4.82 -9.03
C ILE A 18 4.07 -3.45 -9.60
N ASN A 19 4.00 -3.35 -10.93
CA ASN A 19 3.80 -2.11 -11.66
C ASN A 19 4.91 -1.07 -11.38
N GLY A 20 4.65 0.19 -11.75
CA GLY A 20 5.52 1.32 -11.45
C GLY A 20 4.99 2.15 -10.28
N THR A 21 5.36 3.43 -10.25
CA THR A 21 4.79 4.39 -9.31
C THR A 21 3.29 4.55 -9.54
N LEU A 22 2.54 4.43 -8.46
CA LEU A 22 1.10 4.65 -8.38
C LEU A 22 0.83 5.96 -7.63
N THR A 23 -0.35 6.54 -7.83
CA THR A 23 -0.80 7.76 -7.15
C THR A 23 -2.14 7.48 -6.46
N ALA A 24 -2.25 7.83 -5.19
CA ALA A 24 -3.50 7.77 -4.43
C ALA A 24 -4.40 8.95 -4.84
N GLN A 25 -5.41 8.69 -5.66
CA GLN A 25 -6.33 9.69 -6.20
C GLN A 25 -7.59 9.81 -5.34
N ALA A 26 -7.99 8.74 -4.65
CA ALA A 26 -9.17 8.73 -3.79
C ALA A 26 -9.03 9.64 -2.57
N SER A 27 -10.12 10.28 -2.17
CA SER A 27 -10.15 11.13 -0.97
C SER A 27 -10.37 10.30 0.30
N HIS A 28 -9.33 10.18 1.13
CA HIS A 28 -9.46 9.50 2.43
C HIS A 28 -10.48 10.20 3.35
N ALA A 29 -10.55 11.54 3.34
CA ALA A 29 -11.50 12.29 4.16
C ALA A 29 -12.97 12.07 3.75
N ALA A 30 -13.22 11.68 2.50
CA ALA A 30 -14.55 11.31 2.01
C ALA A 30 -14.87 9.82 2.21
N GLY A 31 -13.91 9.03 2.73
CA GLY A 31 -14.04 7.57 2.86
C GLY A 31 -13.96 6.83 1.52
N GLU A 32 -13.36 7.45 0.50
CA GLU A 32 -13.14 6.84 -0.81
C GLU A 32 -11.85 6.02 -0.80
N VAL A 33 -11.78 5.00 -1.66
CA VAL A 33 -10.60 4.14 -1.80
C VAL A 33 -10.29 3.85 -3.26
N ASP A 34 -9.00 3.92 -3.61
CA ASP A 34 -8.50 3.31 -4.83
C ASP A 34 -8.29 1.81 -4.57
N THR A 35 -8.72 0.97 -5.50
CA THR A 35 -8.44 -0.47 -5.45
C THR A 35 -7.34 -0.82 -6.43
N VAL A 36 -6.24 -1.39 -5.93
CA VAL A 36 -5.16 -1.92 -6.76
C VAL A 36 -5.20 -3.44 -6.74
N THR A 37 -5.34 -4.06 -7.91
CA THR A 37 -5.23 -5.51 -8.05
C THR A 37 -3.79 -5.89 -8.36
N VAL A 38 -3.20 -6.71 -7.49
CA VAL A 38 -1.88 -7.30 -7.67
C VAL A 38 -2.07 -8.74 -8.14
N LEU A 39 -1.54 -9.09 -9.30
CA LEU A 39 -1.54 -10.45 -9.82
C LEU A 39 -0.15 -11.05 -9.69
N GLY A 40 -0.08 -12.27 -9.18
CA GLY A 40 1.16 -13.02 -9.01
C GLY A 40 0.89 -14.51 -8.90
N ASN A 41 1.92 -15.32 -9.16
CA ASN A 41 1.92 -16.75 -8.89
C ASN A 41 3.01 -17.02 -7.86
N TRP A 42 2.64 -17.04 -6.59
CA TRP A 42 3.57 -17.22 -5.48
C TRP A 42 3.57 -18.69 -5.03
N ALA A 43 4.73 -19.18 -4.60
CA ALA A 43 4.84 -20.53 -4.08
C ALA A 43 4.11 -20.63 -2.72
N PRO A 44 3.59 -21.80 -2.31
CA PRO A 44 3.02 -21.97 -0.99
C PRO A 44 3.97 -21.49 0.12
N GLY A 45 3.46 -20.70 1.06
CA GLY A 45 4.26 -20.18 2.16
C GLY A 45 3.95 -18.73 2.53
N GLY A 46 4.79 -18.18 3.40
CA GLY A 46 4.69 -16.78 3.81
C GLY A 46 5.34 -15.85 2.79
N HIS A 47 4.68 -14.72 2.55
CA HIS A 47 5.12 -13.66 1.65
C HIS A 47 5.01 -12.30 2.32
N VAL A 48 5.73 -11.32 1.78
CA VAL A 48 5.71 -9.94 2.25
C VAL A 48 5.23 -9.03 1.13
N LEU A 49 4.08 -8.38 1.35
CA LEU A 49 3.66 -7.20 0.60
C LEU A 49 4.38 -5.98 1.19
N THR A 50 5.06 -5.22 0.34
CA THR A 50 5.66 -3.94 0.71
C THR A 50 4.98 -2.81 -0.05
N VAL A 51 4.44 -1.84 0.68
CA VAL A 51 3.97 -0.55 0.15
C VAL A 51 4.98 0.51 0.55
N ASN A 52 5.57 1.20 -0.43
CA ASN A 52 6.62 2.18 -0.19
C ASN A 52 6.15 3.57 -0.57
N PHE A 53 5.97 4.46 0.41
CA PHE A 53 5.58 5.85 0.20
C PHE A 53 6.78 6.68 -0.27
N LEU A 54 6.61 7.47 -1.34
CA LEU A 54 7.72 8.07 -2.08
C LEU A 54 7.90 9.57 -1.86
N ASN A 55 6.82 10.34 -1.90
CA ASN A 55 6.84 11.78 -1.96
C ASN A 55 6.28 12.39 -0.68
N ASP A 56 6.87 12.08 0.47
CA ASP A 56 6.55 12.79 1.71
C ASP A 56 6.78 14.31 1.57
N ASP A 57 5.91 15.11 2.16
CA ASP A 57 5.98 16.57 2.14
C ASP A 57 5.22 17.19 3.31
N TRP A 58 6.00 17.77 4.24
CA TRP A 58 5.52 18.38 5.47
C TRP A 58 5.66 19.90 5.43
N GLY A 59 4.53 20.60 5.40
CA GLY A 59 4.42 22.04 5.43
C GLY A 59 4.30 22.65 6.82
N GLY A 60 4.70 21.94 7.89
CA GLY A 60 4.73 22.47 9.26
C GLY A 60 3.48 22.22 10.11
N SER A 61 2.42 21.61 9.58
CA SER A 61 1.20 21.29 10.33
C SER A 61 0.48 20.07 9.76
N ALA A 62 -0.38 19.43 10.55
CA ALA A 62 -1.18 18.29 10.08
C ALA A 62 -2.11 18.62 8.90
N ALA A 63 -2.53 19.89 8.77
CA ALA A 63 -3.33 20.35 7.63
C ALA A 63 -2.49 20.52 6.34
N THR A 64 -1.17 20.61 6.50
CA THR A 64 -0.20 20.80 5.42
C THR A 64 0.73 19.59 5.33
N ASP A 65 0.15 18.40 5.44
CA ASP A 65 0.88 17.14 5.46
C ASP A 65 0.42 16.19 4.34
N ARG A 66 1.38 15.62 3.61
CA ARG A 66 1.11 14.59 2.63
C ARG A 66 1.28 13.22 3.27
N ASN A 67 0.17 12.49 3.32
CA ASN A 67 0.12 11.16 3.93
C ASN A 67 -0.42 10.15 2.92
N LEU A 68 0.08 8.91 3.00
CA LEU A 68 -0.51 7.76 2.31
C LEU A 68 -1.32 6.94 3.32
N TYR A 69 -2.55 6.60 2.95
CA TYR A 69 -3.43 5.73 3.74
C TYR A 69 -3.62 4.40 3.01
N LEU A 70 -3.45 3.31 3.73
CA LEU A 70 -3.86 1.98 3.32
C LEU A 70 -5.00 1.56 4.24
N GLU A 71 -6.19 1.37 3.68
CA GLU A 71 -7.38 0.97 4.46
C GLU A 71 -7.40 -0.54 4.74
N GLY A 72 -6.87 -1.34 3.81
CA GLY A 72 -6.87 -2.78 3.92
C GLY A 72 -6.25 -3.45 2.71
N ALA A 73 -5.94 -4.74 2.86
CA ALA A 73 -5.57 -5.63 1.77
C ALA A 73 -6.25 -6.99 1.97
N THR A 74 -6.53 -7.65 0.85
CA THR A 74 -7.02 -9.03 0.85
C THR A 74 -6.14 -9.88 -0.06
N TYR A 75 -5.97 -11.15 0.30
CA TYR A 75 -5.32 -12.17 -0.51
C TYR A 75 -6.32 -13.30 -0.78
N ASN A 76 -6.67 -13.51 -2.05
CA ASN A 76 -7.67 -14.51 -2.48
C ASN A 76 -8.97 -14.48 -1.66
N GLY A 77 -9.45 -13.27 -1.32
CA GLY A 77 -10.68 -13.06 -0.55
C GLY A 77 -10.52 -13.15 0.97
N ALA A 78 -9.35 -13.51 1.49
CA ALA A 78 -9.03 -13.46 2.92
C ALA A 78 -8.35 -12.13 3.28
N ALA A 79 -8.68 -11.53 4.42
CA ALA A 79 -8.01 -10.32 4.88
C ALA A 79 -6.53 -10.58 5.21
N VAL A 80 -5.66 -9.66 4.79
CA VAL A 80 -4.25 -9.64 5.22
C VAL A 80 -4.19 -9.01 6.61
N PRO A 81 -3.72 -9.72 7.65
CA PRO A 81 -3.73 -9.18 9.01
C PRO A 81 -2.89 -7.90 9.14
N GLY A 82 -3.45 -6.88 9.80
CA GLY A 82 -2.73 -5.62 10.07
C GLY A 82 -2.50 -4.73 8.85
N SER A 83 -3.17 -4.99 7.72
CA SER A 83 -3.01 -4.22 6.47
C SER A 83 -3.67 -2.84 6.46
N THR A 84 -3.87 -2.21 7.62
CA THR A 84 -4.36 -0.84 7.74
C THR A 84 -3.24 0.02 8.28
N ALA A 85 -2.88 1.09 7.58
CA ALA A 85 -1.74 1.93 7.95
C ALA A 85 -1.87 3.35 7.43
N MET A 86 -1.35 4.31 8.20
CA MET A 86 -1.05 5.66 7.74
C MET A 86 0.47 5.80 7.64
N LEU A 87 0.99 6.19 6.48
CA LEU A 87 2.39 6.49 6.26
C LEU A 87 2.55 8.00 6.10
N GLY A 88 3.05 8.66 7.16
CA GLY A 88 3.35 10.10 7.16
C GLY A 88 4.84 10.43 7.04
N MET A 89 5.64 9.43 6.66
CA MET A 89 7.04 9.59 6.31
C MET A 89 7.34 8.67 5.13
N ALA A 90 8.20 9.12 4.21
CA ALA A 90 8.61 8.29 3.08
C ALA A 90 9.29 7.01 3.56
N GLY A 91 8.98 5.89 2.91
CA GLY A 91 9.56 4.59 3.24
C GLY A 91 8.59 3.41 3.15
N PRO A 92 9.11 2.20 3.38
CA PRO A 92 8.36 0.97 3.23
C PRO A 92 7.55 0.63 4.48
N GLN A 93 6.32 0.19 4.26
CA GLN A 93 5.52 -0.55 5.23
C GLN A 93 5.30 -1.98 4.70
N ASN A 94 5.56 -2.96 5.56
CA ASN A 94 5.47 -4.37 5.23
C ASN A 94 4.23 -5.01 5.85
N PHE A 95 3.62 -5.93 5.11
CA PHE A 95 2.46 -6.72 5.53
C PHE A 95 2.69 -8.18 5.13
N ALA A 96 2.55 -9.08 6.08
CA ALA A 96 2.74 -10.50 5.85
C ALA A 96 1.41 -11.15 5.42
N PHE A 97 1.46 -12.01 4.41
CA PHE A 97 0.36 -12.88 4.03
C PHE A 97 0.86 -14.28 3.72
N THR A 98 -0.05 -15.25 3.63
CA THR A 98 0.30 -16.64 3.35
C THR A 98 -0.41 -17.11 2.10
N ASP A 99 0.35 -17.69 1.17
CA ASP A 99 -0.21 -18.49 0.10
C ASP A 99 -0.40 -19.93 0.56
N VAL A 100 -1.64 -20.41 0.48
CA VAL A 100 -2.05 -21.77 0.84
C VAL A 100 -2.33 -22.64 -0.39
N ASN A 101 -2.28 -22.07 -1.59
CA ASN A 101 -2.55 -22.79 -2.83
C ASN A 101 -1.25 -23.43 -3.34
N PRO A 102 -1.22 -24.75 -3.60
CA PRO A 102 -0.12 -25.37 -4.34
C PRO A 102 0.10 -24.67 -5.68
N ILE A 103 1.35 -24.37 -6.04
CA ILE A 103 1.71 -24.05 -7.42
C ILE A 103 1.30 -25.23 -8.30
N GLY A 104 0.31 -25.00 -9.17
CA GLY A 104 -0.18 -25.97 -10.15
C GLY A 104 0.82 -26.24 -11.26
#